data_AF-A0AAW3EUF3-F1
#
_entry.id   AF-A0AAW3EUF3-F1
#
_cell.length_a   1.000
_cell.length_b   1.000
_cell.length_c   1.000
_cell.angle_alpha   90.00
_cell.angle_beta   90.00
_cell.angle_gamma   90.00
#
_symmetry.space_group_name_H-M   'P 1'
#
loop_
_entity.id
_entity.type
_entity.pdbx_description
1 polymer ?
#
loop_
_entity_poly.entity_id
_entity_poly.type
_entity_poly.pdbx_seq_one_letter_code
_entity_poly.pdbx_strand_id
1 'polypeptide(L)'
;MRLLHKKGFKAMNLQEIARGARVTLGALQHHFANRQVLMERLIDEVMEPLSDDGVVWPPDGLPLEERAREFVRLAWETIYGVPSYIAAWSLFFGCKASPELFAKIDATRARSDPVFFARFISCFPEIGANHPHPEQFAGFVFASLRGMSLFDLFDVAQTETDGQLEVLVRVIVQAGKAG
;
A
#
# COMPACT_ATOMS: atom_id res chain seq x y z
N MET A 1 -12.58 -7.03 3.87
CA MET A 1 -11.70 -6.52 4.96
C MET A 1 -12.06 -6.96 6.38
N ARG A 2 -13.28 -6.70 6.89
CA ARG A 2 -13.61 -6.95 8.31
C ARG A 2 -13.45 -8.41 8.81
N LEU A 3 -13.79 -9.40 7.97
CA LEU A 3 -13.60 -10.84 8.28
C LEU A 3 -12.13 -11.24 8.31
N LEU A 4 -11.38 -10.71 7.35
CA LEU A 4 -9.94 -10.91 7.16
C LEU A 4 -9.16 -10.48 8.40
N HIS A 5 -9.49 -9.28 8.90
CA HIS A 5 -8.92 -8.71 10.13
C HIS A 5 -9.22 -9.57 11.38
N LYS A 6 -10.40 -10.22 11.47
CA LYS A 6 -10.82 -10.96 12.66
C LYS A 6 -10.37 -12.42 12.71
N LYS A 7 -10.21 -13.10 11.57
CA LYS A 7 -10.01 -14.55 11.52
C LYS A 7 -8.71 -15.00 10.86
N GLY A 8 -7.99 -14.09 10.20
CA GLY A 8 -6.79 -14.42 9.43
C GLY A 8 -7.07 -15.29 8.19
N PHE A 9 -6.03 -15.50 7.37
CA PHE A 9 -6.14 -16.12 6.05
C PHE A 9 -6.59 -17.59 6.07
N LYS A 10 -6.11 -18.38 7.03
CA LYS A 10 -6.34 -19.85 7.07
C LYS A 10 -7.80 -20.23 7.35
N ALA A 11 -8.55 -19.38 8.06
CA ALA A 11 -9.94 -19.66 8.42
C ALA A 11 -10.95 -19.18 7.37
N MET A 12 -10.53 -18.40 6.36
CA MET A 12 -11.44 -17.80 5.40
C MET A 12 -11.77 -18.73 4.23
N ASN A 13 -12.96 -19.33 4.24
CA ASN A 13 -13.57 -19.96 3.07
C ASN A 13 -14.65 -19.03 2.45
N LEU A 14 -14.99 -19.21 1.17
CA LEU A 14 -15.96 -18.34 0.45
C LEU A 14 -17.33 -18.28 1.16
N GLN A 15 -17.70 -19.33 1.87
CA GLN A 15 -18.93 -19.42 2.64
C GLN A 15 -18.92 -18.51 3.87
N GLU A 16 -17.78 -18.41 4.57
CA GLU A 16 -17.55 -17.47 5.67
C GLU A 16 -17.55 -16.02 5.18
N ILE A 17 -16.97 -15.79 3.99
CA ILE A 17 -16.94 -14.46 3.35
C ILE A 17 -18.35 -14.01 3.00
N ALA A 18 -19.11 -14.85 2.29
CA ALA A 18 -20.50 -14.56 1.93
C ALA A 18 -21.35 -14.24 3.17
N ARG A 19 -21.18 -15.05 4.23
CA ARG A 19 -21.87 -14.86 5.52
C ARG A 19 -21.55 -13.51 6.17
N GLY A 20 -20.27 -13.13 6.26
CA GLY A 20 -19.92 -11.84 6.87
C GLY A 20 -20.14 -10.63 5.97
N ALA A 21 -20.22 -10.82 4.64
CA ALA A 21 -20.66 -9.80 3.68
C ALA A 21 -22.20 -9.71 3.57
N ARG A 22 -22.95 -10.59 4.25
CA ARG A 22 -24.41 -10.68 4.19
C ARG A 22 -24.96 -10.87 2.77
N VAL A 23 -24.26 -11.67 1.96
CA VAL A 23 -24.67 -12.08 0.61
C VAL A 23 -24.82 -13.61 0.54
N THR A 24 -25.53 -14.10 -0.47
CA THR A 24 -25.60 -15.54 -0.73
C THR A 24 -24.27 -16.02 -1.34
N LEU A 25 -23.94 -17.30 -1.11
CA LEU A 25 -22.74 -17.90 -1.74
C LEU A 25 -22.84 -17.85 -3.27
N GLY A 26 -24.03 -18.09 -3.83
CA GLY A 26 -24.26 -18.00 -5.27
C GLY A 26 -24.05 -16.59 -5.84
N ALA A 27 -24.47 -15.54 -5.12
CA ALA A 27 -24.20 -14.16 -5.53
C ALA A 27 -22.71 -13.84 -5.46
N LEU A 28 -22.00 -14.29 -4.41
CA LEU A 28 -20.55 -14.11 -4.30
C LEU A 28 -19.80 -14.85 -5.42
N GLN A 29 -20.20 -16.08 -5.74
CA GLN A 29 -19.60 -16.88 -6.81
C GLN A 29 -19.91 -16.34 -8.21
N HIS A 30 -21.04 -15.65 -8.39
CA HIS A 30 -21.35 -14.96 -9.64
C HIS A 30 -20.39 -13.79 -9.91
N HIS A 31 -19.99 -13.05 -8.87
CA HIS A 31 -19.02 -11.97 -8.98
C HIS A 31 -17.56 -12.45 -8.96
N PHE A 32 -17.27 -13.53 -8.24
CA PHE A 32 -15.93 -14.09 -8.08
C PHE A 32 -15.95 -15.59 -8.31
N ALA A 33 -15.51 -16.02 -9.50
CA ALA A 33 -15.57 -17.42 -9.92
C ALA A 33 -14.88 -18.38 -8.92
N ASN A 34 -13.83 -17.91 -8.24
CA ASN A 34 -13.16 -18.66 -7.18
C ASN A 34 -12.48 -17.70 -6.18
N ARG A 35 -11.90 -18.28 -5.12
CA ARG A 35 -11.17 -17.55 -4.08
C ARG A 35 -10.02 -16.73 -4.66
N GLN A 36 -9.30 -17.25 -5.65
CA GLN A 36 -8.18 -16.56 -6.28
C GLN A 36 -8.60 -15.28 -7.01
N VAL A 37 -9.71 -15.28 -7.74
CA VAL A 37 -10.23 -14.06 -8.39
C VAL A 37 -10.66 -13.00 -7.38
N LEU A 38 -11.28 -13.41 -6.27
CA LEU A 38 -11.57 -12.51 -5.15
C LEU A 38 -10.28 -11.93 -4.56
N MET A 39 -9.21 -12.72 -4.53
CA MET A 39 -7.93 -12.26 -3.99
C MET A 39 -7.27 -11.21 -4.84
N GLU A 40 -7.25 -11.41 -6.14
CA GLU A 40 -6.69 -10.47 -7.10
C GLU A 40 -7.40 -9.12 -7.00
N ARG A 41 -8.74 -9.12 -6.96
CA ARG A 41 -9.53 -7.89 -6.83
C ARG A 41 -9.28 -7.14 -5.53
N LEU A 42 -9.04 -7.86 -4.43
CA LEU A 42 -8.72 -7.22 -3.15
C LEU A 42 -7.37 -6.50 -3.21
N ILE A 43 -6.42 -7.03 -3.98
CA ILE A 43 -5.11 -6.42 -4.16
C ILE A 43 -5.24 -5.14 -4.97
N ASP A 44 -5.97 -5.19 -6.08
CA ASP A 44 -6.24 -4.02 -6.91
C ASP A 44 -6.90 -2.92 -6.06
N GLU A 45 -7.91 -3.25 -5.25
CA GLU A 45 -8.64 -2.29 -4.40
C GLU A 45 -7.75 -1.63 -3.33
N VAL A 46 -6.77 -2.37 -2.78
CA VAL A 46 -5.85 -1.83 -1.77
C VAL A 46 -4.78 -0.93 -2.39
N MET A 47 -4.40 -1.20 -3.64
CA MET A 47 -3.40 -0.43 -4.36
C MET A 47 -4.01 0.74 -5.16
N GLU A 48 -5.32 0.75 -5.37
CA GLU A 48 -6.06 1.78 -6.09
C GLU A 48 -5.74 3.22 -5.66
N PRO A 49 -5.57 3.56 -4.36
CA PRO A 49 -5.29 4.94 -3.98
C PRO A 49 -3.90 5.44 -4.41
N LEU A 50 -3.01 4.56 -4.89
CA LEU A 50 -1.73 4.91 -5.53
C LEU A 50 -1.85 5.10 -7.05
N SER A 51 -3.03 4.94 -7.65
CA SER A 51 -3.23 5.17 -9.09
C SER A 51 -2.89 6.61 -9.49
N ASP A 52 -2.80 6.91 -10.79
CA ASP A 52 -2.37 8.22 -11.29
C ASP A 52 -3.26 9.38 -10.77
N ASP A 53 -4.55 9.11 -10.60
CA ASP A 53 -5.58 10.00 -10.04
C ASP A 53 -5.79 9.79 -8.53
N GLY A 54 -4.86 9.07 -7.88
CA GLY A 54 -4.92 8.69 -6.49
C GLY A 54 -4.92 9.88 -5.53
N VAL A 55 -5.64 9.75 -4.42
CA VAL A 55 -5.81 10.80 -3.40
C VAL A 55 -4.55 11.06 -2.57
N VAL A 56 -3.48 10.30 -2.80
CA VAL A 56 -2.22 10.38 -2.04
C VAL A 56 -1.24 11.41 -2.57
N TRP A 57 -1.48 11.92 -3.78
CA TRP A 57 -0.57 12.86 -4.43
C TRP A 57 -0.85 14.28 -3.93
N PRO A 58 0.15 14.96 -3.36
CA PRO A 58 -0.03 16.31 -2.85
C PRO A 58 -0.29 17.29 -4.00
N PRO A 59 -1.01 18.40 -3.75
CA PRO A 59 -1.27 19.42 -4.76
C PRO A 59 0.01 20.00 -5.39
N ASP A 60 -0.09 20.32 -6.67
CA ASP A 60 0.97 21.03 -7.40
C ASP A 60 1.22 22.43 -6.79
N GLY A 61 2.47 22.88 -6.79
CA GLY A 61 2.86 24.22 -6.37
C GLY A 61 3.17 24.39 -4.87
N LEU A 62 2.97 23.37 -4.04
CA LEU A 62 3.44 23.39 -2.65
C LEU A 62 4.99 23.42 -2.58
N PRO A 63 5.58 24.15 -1.61
CA PRO A 63 7.01 24.05 -1.32
C PRO A 63 7.43 22.61 -1.00
N LEU A 64 8.66 22.23 -1.35
CA LEU A 64 9.18 20.85 -1.21
C LEU A 64 8.87 20.22 0.16
N GLU A 65 9.07 20.97 1.25
CA GLU A 65 8.85 20.47 2.60
C GLU A 65 7.37 20.21 2.91
N GLU A 66 6.48 21.12 2.53
CA GLU A 66 5.04 20.97 2.70
C GLU A 66 4.51 19.82 1.84
N ARG A 67 5.00 19.71 0.60
CA ARG A 67 4.65 18.64 -0.32
C ARG A 67 5.09 17.26 0.18
N ALA A 68 6.29 17.16 0.75
CA ALA A 68 6.79 15.92 1.35
C ALA A 68 5.95 15.52 2.58
N ARG A 69 5.62 16.48 3.44
CA ARG A 69 4.77 16.28 4.61
C ARG A 69 3.38 15.79 4.21
N GLU A 70 2.78 16.44 3.22
CA GLU A 70 1.44 16.11 2.76
C GLU A 70 1.38 14.75 2.06
N PHE A 71 2.37 14.42 1.22
CA PHE A 71 2.49 13.09 0.63
C PHE A 71 2.56 11.99 1.70
N VAL A 72 3.48 12.11 2.67
CA VAL A 72 3.64 11.09 3.72
C VAL A 72 2.38 10.94 4.55
N ARG A 73 1.75 12.07 4.91
CA ARG A 73 0.49 12.10 5.66
C ARG A 73 -0.63 11.39 4.90
N LEU A 74 -0.88 11.80 3.66
CA LEU A 74 -1.94 11.22 2.82
C LEU A 74 -1.69 9.73 2.55
N ALA A 75 -0.46 9.36 2.19
CA ALA A 75 -0.10 7.97 1.98
C ALA A 75 -0.34 7.11 3.23
N TRP A 76 0.02 7.62 4.42
CA TRP A 76 -0.22 6.93 5.67
C TRP A 76 -1.72 6.82 6.00
N GLU A 77 -2.44 7.94 6.04
CA GLU A 77 -3.84 7.96 6.46
C GLU A 77 -4.80 7.23 5.52
N THR A 78 -4.46 7.13 4.23
CA THR A 78 -5.36 6.52 3.23
C THR A 78 -4.98 5.09 2.86
N ILE A 79 -3.70 4.71 3.03
CA ILE A 79 -3.19 3.40 2.60
C ILE A 79 -2.45 2.69 3.72
N TYR A 80 -1.33 3.24 4.17
CA TYR A 80 -0.35 2.45 4.93
C TYR A 80 -0.72 2.28 6.41
N GLY A 81 -1.39 3.25 7.02
CA GLY A 81 -1.86 3.21 8.40
C GLY A 81 -3.32 2.76 8.55
N VAL A 82 -3.98 2.32 7.47
CA VAL A 82 -5.36 1.83 7.56
C VAL A 82 -5.42 0.31 7.78
N PRO A 83 -6.32 -0.21 8.64
CA PRO A 83 -6.40 -1.64 8.95
C PRO A 83 -6.62 -2.55 7.74
N SER A 84 -7.19 -2.02 6.65
CA SER A 84 -7.38 -2.71 5.38
C SER A 84 -6.05 -3.17 4.77
N TYR A 85 -5.00 -2.35 4.87
CA TYR A 85 -3.72 -2.64 4.24
C TYR A 85 -3.03 -3.85 4.88
N ILE A 86 -3.01 -3.91 6.21
CA ILE A 86 -2.46 -5.06 6.95
C ILE A 86 -3.29 -6.32 6.78
N ALA A 87 -4.61 -6.18 6.69
CA ALA A 87 -5.48 -7.30 6.35
C ALA A 87 -5.15 -7.88 4.96
N ALA A 88 -4.83 -7.04 3.98
CA ALA A 88 -4.38 -7.47 2.66
C ALA A 88 -3.01 -8.15 2.71
N TRP A 89 -2.04 -7.58 3.45
CA TRP A 89 -0.69 -8.15 3.63
C TRP A 89 -0.66 -9.47 4.40
N SER A 90 -1.47 -9.61 5.45
CA SER A 90 -1.66 -10.88 6.16
C SER A 90 -2.12 -11.98 5.22
N LEU A 91 -2.89 -11.60 4.21
CA LEU A 91 -3.39 -12.48 3.19
C LEU A 91 -2.34 -12.79 2.11
N PHE A 92 -1.55 -11.80 1.67
CA PHE A 92 -0.36 -12.02 0.85
C PHE A 92 0.58 -13.06 1.49
N PHE A 93 0.85 -12.95 2.79
CA PHE A 93 1.67 -13.93 3.51
C PHE A 93 1.01 -15.30 3.61
N GLY A 94 -0.30 -15.36 3.79
CA GLY A 94 -1.06 -16.60 3.74
C GLY A 94 -1.03 -17.29 2.38
N CYS A 95 -0.97 -16.51 1.29
CA CYS A 95 -0.86 -16.99 -0.08
C CYS A 95 0.52 -17.59 -0.43
N LYS A 96 1.57 -17.41 0.38
CA LYS A 96 2.87 -18.08 0.14
C LYS A 96 2.77 -19.60 0.02
N ALA A 97 1.71 -20.21 0.58
CA ALA A 97 1.43 -21.63 0.42
C ALA A 97 0.89 -22.02 -0.98
N SER A 98 0.62 -21.06 -1.87
CA SER A 98 0.15 -21.25 -3.25
C SER A 98 1.10 -20.53 -4.23
N PRO A 99 2.02 -21.26 -4.88
CA PRO A 99 3.00 -20.67 -5.80
C PRO A 99 2.37 -19.89 -6.96
N GLU A 100 1.27 -20.38 -7.52
CA GLU A 100 0.57 -19.78 -8.67
C GLU A 100 -0.04 -18.41 -8.33
N LEU A 101 -0.69 -18.32 -7.17
CA LEU A 101 -1.25 -17.05 -6.68
C LEU A 101 -0.14 -16.06 -6.35
N PHE A 102 0.94 -16.53 -5.73
CA PHE A 102 2.10 -15.69 -5.41
C PHE A 102 2.80 -15.15 -6.68
N ALA A 103 2.95 -15.95 -7.73
CA ALA A 103 3.54 -15.51 -8.99
C ALA A 103 2.70 -14.42 -9.68
N LYS A 104 1.37 -14.54 -9.63
CA LYS A 104 0.48 -13.52 -10.21
C LYS A 104 0.52 -12.20 -9.43
N ILE A 105 0.57 -12.30 -8.10
CA ILE A 105 0.79 -11.17 -7.21
C ILE A 105 2.09 -10.45 -7.53
N ASP A 106 3.16 -11.20 -7.69
CA ASP A 106 4.49 -10.67 -8.01
C ASP A 106 4.48 -9.96 -9.37
N ALA A 107 3.85 -10.56 -10.38
CA ALA A 107 3.67 -9.94 -11.69
C ALA A 107 2.83 -8.66 -11.67
N THR A 108 1.80 -8.57 -10.82
CA THR A 108 1.04 -7.32 -10.62
C THR A 108 1.93 -6.25 -9.99
N ARG A 109 2.67 -6.58 -8.92
CA ARG A 109 3.59 -5.62 -8.28
C ARG A 109 4.68 -5.13 -9.21
N ALA A 110 5.31 -6.03 -9.97
CA ALA A 110 6.34 -5.69 -10.94
C ALA A 110 5.85 -4.70 -12.02
N ARG A 111 4.54 -4.69 -12.31
CA ARG A 111 3.92 -3.75 -13.25
C ARG A 111 3.50 -2.43 -12.59
N SER A 112 2.98 -2.48 -11.37
CA SER A 112 2.43 -1.31 -10.68
C SER A 112 3.50 -0.47 -9.96
N ASP A 113 4.51 -1.09 -9.37
CA ASP A 113 5.56 -0.38 -8.61
C ASP A 113 6.30 0.68 -9.46
N PRO A 114 6.70 0.42 -10.72
CA PRO A 114 7.31 1.44 -11.57
C PRO A 114 6.41 2.66 -11.85
N VAL A 115 5.09 2.46 -11.93
CA VAL A 115 4.12 3.54 -12.15
C VAL A 115 4.10 4.48 -10.94
N PHE A 116 4.04 3.91 -9.74
CA PHE A 116 4.06 4.68 -8.49
C PHE A 116 5.39 5.42 -8.30
N PHE A 117 6.50 4.81 -8.70
CA PHE A 117 7.81 5.44 -8.61
C PHE A 117 7.92 6.61 -9.57
N ALA A 118 7.49 6.44 -10.83
CA ALA A 118 7.45 7.52 -11.80
C ALA A 118 6.55 8.67 -11.32
N ARG A 119 5.38 8.36 -10.76
CA ARG A 119 4.47 9.36 -10.22
C ARG A 119 5.07 10.11 -9.04
N PHE A 120 5.72 9.41 -8.10
CA PHE A 120 6.46 10.03 -7.01
C PHE A 120 7.53 11.00 -7.53
N ILE A 121 8.32 10.61 -8.54
CA ILE A 121 9.32 11.49 -9.14
C ILE A 121 8.69 12.69 -9.84
N SER A 122 7.51 12.55 -10.46
CA SER A 122 6.78 13.70 -11.02
C SER A 122 6.32 14.69 -9.95
N CYS A 123 5.95 14.21 -8.75
CA CYS A 123 5.59 15.06 -7.62
C CYS A 123 6.82 15.69 -6.96
N PHE A 124 8.00 15.09 -7.08
CA PHE A 124 9.26 15.59 -6.51
C PHE A 124 10.33 15.73 -7.60
N PRO A 125 10.15 16.67 -8.56
CA PRO A 125 11.07 16.82 -9.69
C PRO A 125 12.50 17.16 -9.25
N GLU A 126 12.67 17.79 -8.08
CA GLU A 126 13.98 18.08 -7.49
C GLU A 126 14.75 16.80 -7.17
N ILE A 127 14.07 15.73 -6.73
CA ILE A 127 14.69 14.43 -6.50
C ILE A 127 15.11 13.81 -7.85
N GLY A 128 14.25 13.92 -8.87
CA GLY A 128 14.58 13.47 -10.22
C GLY A 128 15.80 14.18 -10.82
N ALA A 129 15.98 15.47 -10.51
CA ALA A 129 17.09 16.27 -10.99
C ALA A 129 18.40 16.04 -10.20
N ASN A 130 18.30 15.86 -8.89
CA ASN A 130 19.45 15.99 -7.99
C ASN A 130 19.92 14.65 -7.39
N HIS A 131 19.03 13.66 -7.21
CA HIS A 131 19.40 12.39 -6.60
C HIS A 131 20.05 11.45 -7.63
N PRO A 132 21.18 10.77 -7.31
CA PRO A 132 21.88 9.91 -8.28
C PRO A 132 21.07 8.67 -8.72
N HIS A 133 20.10 8.26 -7.89
CA HIS A 133 19.28 7.06 -8.08
C HIS A 133 17.81 7.34 -7.72
N PRO A 134 17.08 8.16 -8.49
CA PRO A 134 15.78 8.68 -8.10
C PRO A 134 14.71 7.58 -7.98
N GLU A 135 14.67 6.64 -8.93
CA GLU A 135 13.70 5.53 -8.89
C GLU A 135 13.94 4.59 -7.70
N GLN A 136 15.20 4.27 -7.40
CA GLN A 136 15.55 3.45 -6.24
C GLN A 136 15.22 4.17 -4.93
N PHE A 137 15.37 5.50 -4.90
CA PHE A 137 14.95 6.31 -3.76
C PHE A 137 13.43 6.28 -3.57
N ALA A 138 12.65 6.42 -4.65
CA ALA A 138 11.20 6.25 -4.58
C ALA A 138 10.83 4.86 -4.03
N GLY A 139 11.49 3.80 -4.53
CA GLY A 139 11.33 2.44 -4.01
C GLY A 139 11.64 2.31 -2.52
N PHE A 140 12.69 2.98 -2.03
CA PHE A 140 13.03 3.05 -0.61
C PHE A 140 11.95 3.74 0.24
N VAL A 141 11.39 4.86 -0.23
CA VAL A 141 10.30 5.58 0.45
C VAL A 141 9.08 4.68 0.60
N PHE A 142 8.65 4.05 -0.49
CA PHE A 142 7.52 3.13 -0.44
C PHE A 142 7.83 1.91 0.43
N ALA A 143 8.99 1.27 0.30
CA ALA A 143 9.38 0.14 1.14
C ALA A 143 9.34 0.48 2.64
N SER A 144 9.77 1.70 3.00
CA SER A 144 9.69 2.20 4.38
C SER A 144 8.24 2.30 4.87
N LEU A 145 7.35 2.92 4.09
CA LEU A 145 5.91 2.99 4.41
C LEU A 145 5.30 1.60 4.60
N ARG A 146 5.57 0.65 3.69
CA ARG A 146 5.08 -0.73 3.80
C ARG A 146 5.61 -1.43 5.05
N GLY A 147 6.89 -1.21 5.37
CA GLY A 147 7.53 -1.77 6.56
C GLY A 147 6.91 -1.25 7.84
N MET A 148 6.69 0.07 7.93
CA MET A 148 6.02 0.70 9.07
C MET A 148 4.61 0.15 9.28
N SER A 149 3.83 -0.05 8.21
CA SER A 149 2.50 -0.67 8.31
C SER A 149 2.53 -2.02 9.03
N LEU A 150 3.56 -2.85 8.78
CA LEU A 150 3.65 -4.19 9.38
C LEU A 150 3.73 -4.16 10.91
N PHE A 151 4.17 -3.04 11.49
CA PHE A 151 4.24 -2.88 12.93
C PHE A 151 2.87 -2.68 13.58
N ASP A 152 1.81 -2.35 12.84
CA ASP A 152 0.42 -2.36 13.34
C ASP A 152 -0.06 -3.77 13.76
N LEU A 153 0.71 -4.82 13.48
CA LEU A 153 0.50 -6.15 14.04
C LEU A 153 0.83 -6.22 15.55
N PHE A 154 1.48 -5.20 16.10
CA PHE A 154 1.90 -5.09 17.49
C PHE A 154 1.27 -3.85 18.16
N ASP A 155 1.39 -3.77 19.49
CA ASP A 155 0.97 -2.59 20.25
C ASP A 155 2.07 -1.52 20.16
N VAL A 156 2.00 -0.70 19.11
CA VAL A 156 2.94 0.38 18.84
C VAL A 156 2.35 1.70 19.33
N ALA A 157 3.13 2.46 20.08
CA ALA A 157 2.71 3.78 20.53
C ALA A 157 2.57 4.73 19.33
N GLN A 158 1.46 5.47 19.23
CA GLN A 158 1.22 6.43 18.14
C GLN A 158 2.40 7.40 17.95
N THR A 159 3.02 7.84 19.04
CA THR A 159 4.19 8.72 19.03
C THR A 159 5.41 8.13 18.32
N GLU A 160 5.56 6.80 18.33
CA GLU A 160 6.63 6.12 17.61
C GLU A 160 6.39 6.21 16.10
N THR A 161 5.17 5.88 15.66
CA THR A 161 4.73 6.01 14.26
C THR A 161 4.89 7.44 13.77
N ASP A 162 4.39 8.41 14.51
CA ASP A 162 4.49 9.84 14.15
C ASP A 162 5.96 10.28 14.00
N GLY A 163 6.83 9.80 14.89
CA GLY A 163 8.27 10.05 14.82
C GLY A 163 8.92 9.46 13.57
N GLN A 164 8.55 8.24 13.17
CA GLN A 164 9.07 7.60 11.96
C GLN A 164 8.58 8.29 10.67
N LEU A 165 7.31 8.72 10.63
CA LEU A 165 6.76 9.47 9.51
C LEU A 165 7.47 10.82 9.34
N GLU A 166 7.74 11.54 10.43
CA GLU A 166 8.51 12.79 10.39
C GLU A 166 9.95 12.56 9.90
N VAL A 167 10.60 11.46 10.30
CA VAL A 167 11.91 11.08 9.75
C VAL A 167 11.83 10.85 8.24
N LEU A 168 10.79 10.16 7.76
CA LEU A 168 10.60 9.92 6.32
C LEU A 168 10.42 11.22 5.54
N VAL A 169 9.64 12.17 6.07
CA VAL A 169 9.50 13.52 5.47
C VAL A 169 10.86 14.19 5.31
N ARG A 170 11.69 14.18 6.36
CA ARG A 170 13.03 14.80 6.31
C ARG A 170 13.95 14.14 5.29
N VAL A 171 13.88 12.82 5.16
CA VAL A 171 14.66 12.07 4.16
C VAL A 171 14.26 12.47 2.74
N ILE A 172 12.96 12.61 2.45
CA ILE A 172 12.46 13.08 1.15
C ILE A 172 12.96 14.51 0.88
N VAL A 173 12.84 15.41 1.85
CA VAL A 173 13.28 16.80 1.72
C VAL A 173 14.79 16.89 1.49
N GLN A 174 15.58 16.10 2.20
CA GLN A 174 17.03 16.08 2.02
C GLN A 174 17.42 15.59 0.63
N ALA A 175 16.76 14.55 0.12
CA ALA A 175 17.00 14.03 -1.23
C ALA A 175 16.68 15.06 -2.33
N GLY A 176 15.66 15.90 -2.12
CA GLY A 176 15.33 16.99 -3.06
C GLY A 176 16.28 18.19 -2.98
N LYS A 177 16.91 18.42 -1.83
CA LYS A 177 17.86 19.54 -1.62
C LYS A 177 19.30 19.20 -2.05
N ALA A 178 19.66 17.92 -2.06
CA ALA A 178 21.02 17.47 -2.33
C ALA A 178 21.30 17.48 -3.84
N GLY A 179 21.63 18.64 -4.40
CA GLY A 179 22.17 18.86 -5.74
C GLY A 179 23.26 19.92 -5.70
#